data_AF-A0A9D8IR42-F1
#
_entry.id   AF-A0A9D8IR42-F1
#
_cell.length_a   1.000
_cell.length_b   1.000
_cell.length_c   1.000
_cell.angle_alpha   90.00
_cell.angle_beta   90.00
_cell.angle_gamma   90.00
#
_symmetry.space_group_name_H-M   'P 1'
#
loop_
_entity.id
_entity.type
_entity.pdbx_description
1 polymer ?
#
loop_
_entity_poly.entity_id
_entity_poly.type
_entity_poly.pdbx_seq_one_letter_code
_entity_poly.pdbx_strand_id
1 'polypeptide(L)'
;MTRLLRSLWYALQLRCEEAERLMQRRRDDELTWSERNGLRVHLAICRSCRATRRRLEQIVDMLRDADDAEIADGEGSRAVLADDAKDRLRRALRRHDER
;
A
#
# COMPACT_ATOMS: atom_id res chain seq x y z
N MET A 1 -17.67 -21.96 1.13
CA MET A 1 -16.78 -22.56 2.15
C MET A 1 -15.38 -22.91 1.64
N THR A 2 -15.20 -23.42 0.42
CA THR A 2 -13.90 -23.85 -0.13
C THR A 2 -12.86 -22.73 -0.36
N ARG A 3 -13.30 -21.50 -0.67
CA ARG A 3 -12.39 -20.35 -0.86
C ARG A 3 -11.64 -19.95 0.42
N LEU A 4 -12.32 -19.97 1.57
CA LEU A 4 -11.72 -19.64 2.87
C LEU A 4 -10.66 -20.65 3.27
N LEU A 5 -10.94 -21.94 3.10
CA LEU A 5 -9.98 -23.03 3.37
C LEU A 5 -8.73 -22.90 2.51
N ARG A 6 -8.87 -22.51 1.24
CA ARG A 6 -7.75 -22.29 0.33
C ARG A 6 -6.92 -21.06 0.72
N SER A 7 -7.56 -19.98 1.19
CA SER A 7 -6.87 -18.79 1.72
C SER A 7 -6.17 -19.06 3.05
N LEU A 8 -6.80 -19.84 3.94
CA LEU A 8 -6.22 -20.28 5.20
C LEU A 8 -5.00 -21.19 4.98
N TRP A 9 -5.08 -22.13 4.04
CA TRP A 9 -3.97 -23.01 3.69
C TRP A 9 -2.81 -22.24 3.02
N TYR A 10 -3.12 -21.32 2.11
CA TYR A 10 -2.12 -20.43 1.49
C TYR A 10 -1.41 -19.54 2.53
N ALA A 11 -2.14 -19.03 3.52
CA ALA A 11 -1.57 -18.24 4.62
C ALA A 11 -0.67 -19.07 5.56
N LEU A 12 -1.01 -20.34 5.77
CA LEU A 12 -0.24 -21.26 6.61
C LEU A 12 1.08 -21.67 5.92
N GLN A 13 1.11 -21.72 4.60
CA GLN A 13 2.34 -21.93 3.82
C GLN A 13 3.13 -20.65 3.52
N LEU A 14 2.53 -19.47 3.74
CA LEU A 14 3.19 -18.20 3.49
C LEU A 14 4.35 -18.00 4.48
N ARG A 15 5.57 -17.87 3.95
CA ARG A 15 6.75 -17.57 4.77
C ARG A 15 6.77 -16.09 5.14
N CYS A 16 7.41 -15.76 6.26
CA CYS A 16 7.54 -14.38 6.74
C CYS A 16 8.17 -13.45 5.67
N GLU A 17 9.15 -13.94 4.91
CA GLU A 17 9.80 -13.20 3.81
C GLU A 17 8.82 -12.88 2.67
N GLU A 18 7.97 -13.84 2.29
CA GLU A 18 6.92 -13.59 1.29
C GLU A 18 5.85 -12.65 1.82
N ALA A 19 5.52 -12.72 3.11
CA ALA A 19 4.63 -11.77 3.75
C ALA A 19 5.19 -10.34 3.71
N GLU A 20 6.50 -10.16 3.93
CA GLU A 20 7.18 -8.86 3.80
C GLU A 20 7.16 -8.34 2.36
N ARG A 21 7.44 -9.20 1.37
CA ARG A 21 7.31 -8.84 -0.06
C ARG A 21 5.90 -8.42 -0.43
N LEU A 22 4.88 -9.13 0.06
CA LEU A 22 3.48 -8.77 -0.15
C LEU A 22 3.12 -7.46 0.56
N MET A 23 3.68 -7.18 1.74
CA MET A 23 3.50 -5.92 2.45
C MET A 23 4.09 -4.73 1.67
N GLN A 24 5.24 -4.91 1.04
CA GLN A 24 5.85 -3.91 0.17
C GLN A 24 5.00 -3.69 -1.10
N ARG A 25 4.67 -4.77 -1.83
CA ARG A 25 3.83 -4.72 -3.05
C ARG A 25 2.44 -4.13 -2.83
N ARG A 26 1.87 -4.27 -1.62
CA ARG A 26 0.58 -3.65 -1.28
C ARG A 26 0.62 -2.13 -1.36
N ARG A 27 1.77 -1.49 -1.10
CA ARG A 27 1.90 -0.02 -1.21
C ARG A 27 1.89 0.45 -2.67
N ASP A 28 2.18 -0.45 -3.60
CA ASP A 28 2.26 -0.20 -5.04
C ASP A 28 1.01 -0.71 -5.80
N ASP A 29 -0.07 -1.05 -5.09
CA ASP A 29 -1.41 -1.45 -5.58
C ASP A 29 -1.58 -2.82 -6.29
N GLU A 30 -0.60 -3.74 -6.23
CA GLU A 30 -0.62 -4.99 -7.02
C GLU A 30 -1.01 -6.30 -6.29
N LEU A 31 -1.86 -6.27 -5.26
CA LEU A 31 -2.26 -7.52 -4.58
C LEU A 31 -3.58 -8.11 -5.10
N THR A 32 -3.53 -9.36 -5.56
CA THR A 32 -4.70 -10.18 -5.84
C THR A 32 -5.51 -10.45 -4.57
N TRP A 33 -6.80 -10.78 -4.73
CA TRP A 33 -7.71 -11.08 -3.61
C TRP A 33 -7.22 -12.25 -2.74
N SER A 34 -6.57 -13.25 -3.33
CA SER A 34 -5.95 -14.37 -2.62
C SER A 34 -4.77 -13.93 -1.77
N GLU A 35 -3.88 -13.09 -2.31
CA GLU A 35 -2.71 -12.58 -1.58
C GLU A 35 -3.12 -11.67 -0.41
N ARG A 36 -4.14 -10.82 -0.60
CA ARG A 36 -4.65 -9.98 0.50
C ARG A 36 -5.18 -10.80 1.66
N ASN A 37 -5.98 -11.82 1.37
CA ASN A 37 -6.57 -12.67 2.41
C ASN A 37 -5.51 -13.58 3.05
N GLY A 38 -4.57 -14.11 2.26
CA GLY A 38 -3.42 -14.85 2.74
C GLY A 38 -2.59 -14.04 3.73
N LEU A 39 -2.23 -12.80 3.34
CA LEU A 39 -1.48 -11.88 4.19
C LEU A 39 -2.25 -11.51 5.46
N ARG A 40 -3.56 -11.24 5.39
CA ARG A 40 -4.39 -10.96 6.58
C ARG A 40 -4.36 -12.11 7.59
N VAL A 41 -4.54 -13.35 7.11
CA VAL A 41 -4.50 -14.53 7.98
C VAL A 41 -3.09 -14.73 8.54
N HIS A 42 -2.05 -14.56 7.74
CA HIS A 42 -0.66 -14.68 8.20
C HIS A 42 -0.34 -13.66 9.31
N LEU A 43 -0.77 -12.40 9.16
CA LEU A 43 -0.62 -11.37 10.20
C LEU A 43 -1.46 -11.65 11.45
N ALA A 44 -2.55 -12.42 11.32
CA ALA A 44 -3.35 -12.86 12.45
C ALA A 44 -2.58 -13.85 13.33
N ILE A 45 -1.82 -14.77 12.72
CA ILE A 45 -1.09 -15.84 13.43
C ILE A 45 0.36 -15.46 13.77
N CYS A 46 1.02 -14.67 12.92
CA CYS A 46 2.44 -14.33 13.05
C CYS A 46 2.63 -12.97 13.74
N ARG A 47 3.15 -13.00 14.97
CA ARG A 47 3.37 -11.79 15.79
C ARG A 47 4.46 -10.88 15.22
N SER A 48 5.54 -11.44 14.67
CA SER A 48 6.66 -10.65 14.11
C SER A 48 6.21 -9.86 12.89
N CYS A 49 5.58 -10.51 11.91
CA CYS A 49 5.05 -9.82 10.72
C CYS A 49 4.02 -8.76 11.09
N ARG A 50 3.20 -8.99 12.13
CA ARG A 50 2.28 -7.98 12.66
C ARG A 50 3.02 -6.77 13.24
N ALA A 51 4.12 -6.97 13.96
CA ALA A 51 4.94 -5.89 14.50
C ALA A 51 5.61 -5.09 13.38
N THR A 52 6.17 -5.75 12.37
CA THR A 52 6.76 -5.10 11.19
C THR A 52 5.72 -4.24 10.47
N ARG A 53 4.51 -4.76 10.25
CA ARG A 53 3.42 -3.99 9.63
C ARG A 53 3.09 -2.73 10.41
N ARG A 54 3.01 -2.81 11.73
CA ARG A 54 2.73 -1.65 12.59
C ARG A 54 3.83 -0.58 12.50
N ARG A 55 5.11 -1.00 12.46
CA ARG A 55 6.23 -0.06 12.30
C ARG A 55 6.18 0.65 10.95
N LEU A 56 5.85 -0.08 9.89
CA LEU A 56 5.67 0.52 8.55
C LEU A 56 4.50 1.51 8.53
N GLU A 57 3.37 1.16 9.17
CA GLU A 57 2.22 2.06 9.32
C GLU A 57 2.62 3.34 10.09
N GLN A 58 3.36 3.21 11.19
CA GLN A 58 3.86 4.35 11.96
C GLN A 58 4.77 5.28 11.16
N ILE A 59 5.70 4.72 10.36
CA ILE A 59 6.57 5.53 9.51
C ILE A 59 5.75 6.29 8.47
N VAL A 60 4.76 5.65 7.86
CA VAL A 60 3.87 6.29 6.88
C VAL A 60 3.07 7.42 7.53
N ASP A 61 2.52 7.18 8.71
CA ASP A 61 1.72 8.17 9.42
C ASP A 61 2.59 9.37 9.85
N MET A 62 3.80 9.13 10.37
CA MET A 62 4.76 10.20 10.69
C MET A 62 5.14 11.05 9.46
N LEU A 63 5.34 10.42 8.30
CA LEU A 63 5.64 11.16 7.07
C LEU A 63 4.44 12.01 6.61
N ARG A 64 3.22 11.49 6.75
CA ARG A 64 2.00 12.25 6.45
C ARG A 64 1.77 13.40 7.41
N ASP A 65 2.02 13.19 8.71
CA ASP A 65 1.89 14.22 9.73
C ASP A 65 2.93 15.34 9.50
N ALA A 66 4.15 14.99 9.05
CA ALA A 66 5.18 15.96 8.67
C ALA A 66 4.79 16.75 7.42
N ASP A 67 4.28 16.08 6.38
CA ASP A 67 3.76 16.75 5.17
C ASP A 67 2.60 17.69 5.54
N ASP A 68 1.67 17.25 6.38
CA ASP A 68 0.51 18.03 6.80
C ASP A 68 0.91 19.21 7.71
N ALA A 69 1.98 19.08 8.51
CA ALA A 69 2.55 20.17 9.31
C ALA A 69 3.27 21.22 8.43
N GLU A 70 4.00 20.81 7.39
CA GLU A 70 4.58 21.75 6.42
C GLU A 70 3.50 22.45 5.56
N ILE A 71 2.34 21.80 5.34
CA ILE A 71 1.18 22.41 4.66
C ILE A 71 0.46 23.45 5.55
N ALA A 72 0.53 23.32 6.89
CA ALA A 72 -0.17 24.23 7.81
C ALA A 72 0.51 25.60 7.97
N ASP A 73 1.84 25.66 7.82
CA ASP A 73 2.63 26.90 7.91
C ASP A 73 2.89 27.57 6.54
N GLY A 74 2.47 26.92 5.45
CA GLY A 74 2.63 27.42 4.08
C GLY A 74 1.38 27.16 3.25
N GLU A 75 0.66 28.24 2.92
CA GLU A 75 -0.43 28.23 1.95
C GLU A 75 0.02 27.57 0.64
N GLY A 76 -0.40 26.31 0.43
CA GLY A 76 -0.37 25.67 -0.90
C GLY A 76 0.63 24.53 -1.10
N SER A 77 0.41 23.37 -0.47
CA SER A 77 0.99 22.12 -0.98
C SER A 77 -0.06 21.05 -1.36
N ARG A 78 -1.22 20.96 -0.67
CA ARG A 78 -2.31 20.05 -1.11
C ARG A 78 -3.21 20.60 -2.24
N ALA A 79 -3.37 21.92 -2.32
CA ALA A 79 -3.99 22.59 -3.48
C ALA A 79 -3.05 22.68 -4.70
N VAL A 80 -1.75 22.38 -4.50
CA VAL A 80 -0.66 22.57 -5.48
C VAL A 80 -0.14 21.24 -6.07
N LEU A 81 -0.87 20.14 -5.88
CA LEU A 81 -1.20 19.32 -7.06
C LEU A 81 -2.31 20.05 -7.85
N ALA A 82 -2.03 21.31 -8.17
CA ALA A 82 -2.88 22.20 -8.92
C ALA A 82 -3.27 21.47 -10.19
N ASP A 83 -4.52 21.63 -10.60
CA ASP A 83 -5.12 20.89 -11.71
C ASP A 83 -4.23 20.87 -12.97
N ASP A 84 -3.38 21.88 -13.16
CA ASP A 84 -2.35 21.91 -14.20
C ASP A 84 -1.32 20.76 -14.14
N ALA A 85 -0.80 20.39 -12.96
CA ALA A 85 0.14 19.27 -12.82
C ALA A 85 -0.54 17.93 -13.16
N LYS A 86 -1.78 17.74 -12.72
CA LYS A 86 -2.60 16.57 -13.06
C LYS A 86 -2.93 16.53 -14.55
N ASP A 87 -3.20 17.68 -15.16
CA ASP A 87 -3.56 17.78 -16.57
C ASP A 87 -2.36 17.62 -17.51
N ARG A 88 -1.15 18.03 -17.10
CA ARG A 88 0.08 17.68 -17.81
C ARG A 88 0.32 16.17 -17.79
N LEU A 89 0.10 15.52 -16.65
CA LEU A 89 0.27 14.08 -16.49
C LEU A 89 -0.76 13.30 -17.33
N ARG A 90 -2.04 13.69 -17.29
CA ARG A 90 -3.11 13.10 -18.12
C ARG A 90 -2.84 13.24 -19.61
N ARG A 91 -2.30 14.37 -20.06
CA ARG A 91 -1.92 14.59 -21.47
C ARG A 91 -0.74 13.71 -21.89
N ALA A 92 0.22 13.49 -21.01
CA ALA A 92 1.35 12.60 -21.28
C ALA A 92 0.91 11.14 -21.43
N LEU A 93 0.00 10.67 -20.58
CA LEU A 93 -0.51 9.30 -20.63
C LEU A 93 -1.33 9.03 -21.91
N ARG A 94 -2.23 9.94 -22.32
CA ARG A 94 -2.99 9.76 -23.58
C ARG A 94 -2.10 9.62 -24.81
N ARG A 95 -1.02 10.40 -24.89
CA ARG A 95 -0.05 10.31 -26.00
C ARG A 95 0.71 8.99 -26.04
N HIS A 96 0.84 8.32 -24.89
CA HIS A 96 1.48 7.01 -24.81
C HIS A 96 0.53 5.90 -25.29
N ASP A 97 -0.77 6.03 -25.02
CA ASP A 97 -1.78 5.03 -25.44
C ASP A 97 -2.16 5.12 -26.93
N GLU A 98 -1.88 6.24 -27.60
CA GLU A 98 -2.13 6.45 -29.03
C GLU A 98 -0.98 5.99 -29.95
N ARG A 99 0.10 5.43 -29.39
CA ARG A 99 1.23 4.82 -30.11
C ARG A 99 1.14 3.31 -30.10
#